data_AF-A0A2V9LXM5-F1
#
_entry.id   AF-A0A2V9LXM5-F1
#
_cell.length_a   1.000
_cell.length_b   1.000
_cell.length_c   1.000
_cell.angle_alpha   90.00
_cell.angle_beta   90.00
_cell.angle_gamma   90.00
#
_symmetry.space_group_name_H-M   'P 1'
#
loop_
_entity.id
_entity.type
_entity.pdbx_description
1 polymer ?
#
loop_
_entity_poly.entity_id
_entity_poly.type
_entity_poly.pdbx_seq_one_letter_code
_entity_poly.pdbx_strand_id
1 'polypeptide(L)'
;MLHTDGNHRNVLCKLRVHPRPFLAVLGAGAACAFWAAMPWLGAPRPDISKPSVDVAIYGHVARVGWVVKDLDRVVDFWEKLGIKDIQRRGLVDMPEVIYRGKKTTGKLKTATAMIGGVNIDWIQPVSGKSPYSNFLQQHGDGIHHLAFRVASAEQFDEQLRYFKERGVPAVELWKGKNGKGRFVYLETAQRGGGITFELMYDPDAPHSAKTSGANEYPFNEIVQYAIVVRDLAKVNGFYEHLGFGGMGGERFVGLDRVYRGAPGKYEMDLGWWRWGDVPFEWIQSQVGPNVYSDFLKAHGEGLHHLAVNVRDLDQAIALFRAKGVPVAQSGAWDIRNPLSAARTMSITTEFTILPEGYADDDAESHFDHVPARRKFSEFHQQVLALVVMGQLCSTAPPGIPMASLSGVTESQPKACGEQQVTRLLPWRRVAEVIIVE
;
A
#
# COMPACT_ATOMS: atom_id res chain seq x y z
N MET A 1 25.42 -61.93 0.67
CA MET A 1 25.65 -63.37 0.95
C MET A 1 24.71 -63.78 2.08
N LEU A 2 23.96 -64.86 1.84
CA LEU A 2 23.13 -65.68 2.75
C LEU A 2 21.72 -65.18 3.15
N HIS A 3 20.76 -65.86 2.51
CA HIS A 3 19.36 -66.12 2.86
C HIS A 3 19.19 -66.90 4.18
N THR A 4 17.99 -66.79 4.78
CA THR A 4 16.99 -67.86 5.10
C THR A 4 15.87 -67.24 5.96
N ASP A 5 14.62 -67.11 5.52
CA ASP A 5 13.50 -68.09 5.46
C ASP A 5 13.05 -68.72 6.80
N GLY A 6 11.73 -68.74 7.04
CA GLY A 6 11.13 -69.75 7.95
C GLY A 6 9.90 -69.34 8.76
N ASN A 7 8.72 -69.57 8.17
CA ASN A 7 7.37 -69.55 8.75
C ASN A 7 7.17 -70.71 9.76
N HIS A 8 6.22 -70.62 10.73
CA HIS A 8 5.23 -71.68 11.08
C HIS A 8 4.43 -71.43 12.39
N ARG A 9 3.15 -71.85 12.31
CA ARG A 9 2.03 -71.80 13.27
C ARG A 9 2.11 -72.87 14.38
N ASN A 10 1.37 -72.66 15.48
CA ASN A 10 0.51 -73.63 16.23
C ASN A 10 -0.01 -72.97 17.54
N VAL A 11 -1.09 -73.32 18.26
CA VAL A 11 -2.46 -73.85 18.02
C VAL A 11 -3.08 -74.10 19.43
N LEU A 12 -4.39 -73.79 19.62
CA LEU A 12 -5.42 -74.33 20.57
C LEU A 12 -5.38 -74.10 22.12
N CYS A 13 -6.51 -73.59 22.69
CA CYS A 13 -7.54 -74.32 23.48
C CYS A 13 -8.59 -73.35 24.10
N LYS A 14 -9.86 -73.34 23.65
CA LYS A 14 -11.10 -73.98 24.19
C LYS A 14 -11.67 -73.45 25.52
N LEU A 15 -12.90 -72.89 25.48
CA LEU A 15 -14.03 -73.27 26.36
C LEU A 15 -15.41 -72.74 25.86
N ARG A 16 -16.42 -73.62 25.90
CA ARG A 16 -17.87 -73.51 25.57
C ARG A 16 -18.63 -72.74 26.70
N VAL A 17 -19.53 -71.77 26.48
CA VAL A 17 -20.97 -71.78 26.07
C VAL A 17 -21.91 -72.43 27.14
N HIS A 18 -22.79 -71.70 27.89
CA HIS A 18 -24.18 -71.21 27.61
C HIS A 18 -24.83 -70.62 28.93
N PRO A 19 -26.09 -70.08 29.01
CA PRO A 19 -26.87 -69.14 28.17
C PRO A 19 -27.74 -68.08 28.95
N ARG A 20 -28.44 -67.19 28.20
CA ARG A 20 -29.70 -66.40 28.47
C ARG A 20 -29.56 -64.85 28.48
N PRO A 21 -30.59 -64.06 28.11
CA PRO A 21 -31.13 -63.93 26.74
C PRO A 21 -31.32 -62.45 26.29
N PHE A 22 -31.46 -62.26 24.98
CA PHE A 22 -32.23 -61.23 24.27
C PHE A 22 -32.24 -59.77 24.78
N LEU A 23 -31.65 -58.87 23.99
CA LEU A 23 -32.44 -57.82 23.32
C LEU A 23 -31.75 -57.43 22.00
N ALA A 24 -32.52 -57.42 20.92
CA ALA A 24 -32.09 -57.12 19.58
C ALA A 24 -31.88 -55.60 19.40
N VAL A 25 -30.79 -55.21 18.75
CA VAL A 25 -30.64 -53.87 18.15
C VAL A 25 -30.19 -54.06 16.71
N LEU A 26 -31.10 -53.80 15.77
CA LEU A 26 -30.79 -53.37 14.42
C LEU A 26 -32.01 -52.65 13.85
N GLY A 27 -31.80 -51.43 13.35
CA GLY A 27 -32.53 -50.96 12.18
C GLY A 27 -33.20 -49.59 12.27
N ALA A 28 -32.55 -48.65 11.58
CA ALA A 28 -33.13 -47.53 10.83
C ALA A 28 -33.63 -46.29 11.58
N GLY A 29 -33.18 -45.12 11.12
CA GLY A 29 -33.90 -43.87 11.31
C GLY A 29 -33.02 -42.65 11.45
N ALA A 30 -32.68 -42.02 10.33
CA ALA A 30 -32.12 -40.68 10.30
C ALA A 30 -33.11 -39.67 10.91
N ALA A 31 -32.60 -38.71 11.71
CA ALA A 31 -32.85 -37.28 11.60
C ALA A 31 -32.48 -36.54 12.90
N CYS A 32 -31.86 -35.37 12.70
CA CYS A 32 -31.77 -34.26 13.65
C CYS A 32 -30.77 -34.37 14.82
N ALA A 33 -29.48 -34.32 14.48
CA ALA A 33 -28.47 -33.66 15.32
C ALA A 33 -27.76 -32.57 14.48
N PHE A 34 -28.50 -31.51 14.14
CA PHE A 34 -27.99 -30.32 13.44
C PHE A 34 -27.49 -29.28 14.46
N TRP A 35 -26.50 -29.64 15.28
CA TRP A 35 -25.80 -28.68 16.16
C TRP A 35 -24.37 -29.16 16.40
N ALA A 36 -23.49 -28.99 15.40
CA ALA A 36 -22.03 -28.87 15.58
C ALA A 36 -21.31 -28.83 14.21
N ALA A 37 -21.56 -27.79 13.41
CA ALA A 37 -20.65 -27.34 12.35
C ALA A 37 -21.15 -26.00 11.80
N MET A 38 -21.21 -24.97 12.64
CA MET A 38 -21.14 -23.62 12.10
C MET A 38 -19.67 -23.37 11.74
N PRO A 39 -19.34 -23.02 10.48
CA PRO A 39 -18.04 -22.47 10.20
C PRO A 39 -17.91 -21.22 11.07
N TRP A 40 -16.83 -21.16 11.84
CA TRP A 40 -16.45 -20.00 12.63
C TRP A 40 -16.47 -18.76 11.72
N LEU A 41 -17.59 -18.03 11.74
CA LEU A 41 -17.75 -16.74 11.09
C LEU A 41 -16.93 -15.75 11.91
N GLY A 42 -15.72 -15.46 11.42
CA GLY A 42 -14.88 -14.37 11.91
C GLY A 42 -14.33 -14.59 13.31
N ALA A 43 -13.14 -15.20 13.39
CA ALA A 43 -12.28 -14.90 14.53
C ALA A 43 -12.16 -13.36 14.63
N PRO A 44 -12.31 -12.74 15.83
CA PRO A 44 -12.05 -11.33 16.00
C PRO A 44 -10.67 -11.04 15.44
N ARG A 45 -10.56 -10.01 14.60
CA ARG A 45 -9.24 -9.51 14.18
C ARG A 45 -8.43 -9.26 15.44
N PRO A 46 -7.12 -9.56 15.47
CA PRO A 46 -6.29 -9.03 16.55
C PRO A 46 -6.56 -7.52 16.62
N ASP A 47 -6.90 -7.02 17.81
CA ASP A 47 -7.22 -5.62 18.02
C ASP A 47 -5.98 -4.80 17.60
N ILE A 48 -6.07 -4.14 16.44
CA ILE A 48 -4.98 -3.33 15.92
C ILE A 48 -4.91 -2.10 16.81
N SER A 49 -3.79 -1.92 17.50
CA SER A 49 -3.63 -0.83 18.46
C SER A 49 -3.86 0.52 17.78
N LYS A 50 -4.68 1.37 18.40
CA LYS A 50 -4.95 2.72 17.88
C LYS A 50 -3.73 3.62 18.07
N PRO A 51 -3.49 4.59 17.18
CA PRO A 51 -2.44 5.58 17.39
C PRO A 51 -2.70 6.38 18.67
N SER A 52 -1.63 6.60 19.43
CA SER A 52 -1.56 7.52 20.58
C SER A 52 -0.70 8.75 20.31
N VAL A 53 0.01 8.78 19.18
CA VAL A 53 0.66 9.99 18.66
C VAL A 53 -0.37 11.07 18.32
N ASP A 54 0.06 12.32 18.30
CA ASP A 54 -0.77 13.42 17.85
C ASP A 54 -1.01 13.33 16.33
N VAL A 55 -2.17 12.80 15.95
CA VAL A 55 -2.56 12.65 14.55
C VAL A 55 -2.72 13.98 13.82
N ALA A 56 -2.84 15.12 14.52
CA ALA A 56 -2.81 16.43 13.89
C ALA A 56 -1.40 16.80 13.36
N ILE A 57 -0.35 16.20 13.92
CA ILE A 57 1.04 16.34 13.44
C ILE A 57 1.32 15.27 12.38
N TYR A 58 1.11 13.99 12.73
CA TYR A 58 1.58 12.87 11.92
C TYR A 58 0.58 12.38 10.88
N GLY A 59 -0.66 12.84 10.92
CA GLY A 59 -1.70 12.48 9.95
C GLY A 59 -1.45 13.09 8.57
N HIS A 60 -0.59 14.11 8.49
CA HIS A 60 -0.31 14.84 7.27
C HIS A 60 1.19 14.92 6.98
N VAL A 61 1.63 14.28 5.88
CA VAL A 61 3.00 14.43 5.36
C VAL A 61 3.09 15.77 4.64
N ALA A 62 3.84 16.71 5.22
CA ALA A 62 4.00 18.05 4.65
C ALA A 62 4.95 18.09 3.45
N ARG A 63 6.00 17.25 3.49
CA ARG A 63 7.02 17.14 2.43
C ARG A 63 7.57 15.72 2.34
N VAL A 64 8.01 15.34 1.15
CA VAL A 64 8.80 14.13 0.88
C VAL A 64 10.16 14.56 0.37
N GLY A 65 11.22 14.17 1.07
CA GLY A 65 12.59 14.48 0.65
C GLY A 65 13.21 13.35 -0.15
N TRP A 66 13.53 13.63 -1.40
CA TRP A 66 14.10 12.69 -2.35
C TRP A 66 15.57 13.02 -2.62
N VAL A 67 16.47 12.15 -2.21
CA VAL A 67 17.91 12.34 -2.41
C VAL A 67 18.34 11.67 -3.71
N VAL A 68 19.07 12.39 -4.55
CA VAL A 68 19.49 11.93 -5.89
C VAL A 68 20.93 12.28 -6.19
N LYS A 69 21.59 11.46 -7.00
CA LYS A 69 22.96 11.69 -7.49
C LYS A 69 23.05 12.82 -8.52
N ASP A 70 22.00 12.97 -9.32
CA ASP A 70 21.90 13.95 -10.41
C ASP A 70 20.51 14.59 -10.40
N LEU A 71 20.44 15.81 -9.87
CA LEU A 71 19.20 16.57 -9.74
C LEU A 71 18.62 16.92 -11.11
N ASP A 72 19.47 17.38 -12.02
CA ASP A 72 19.02 17.95 -13.29
C ASP A 72 18.37 16.84 -14.14
N ARG A 73 19.02 15.67 -14.24
CA ARG A 73 18.44 14.50 -14.93
C ARG A 73 17.11 14.04 -14.33
N VAL A 74 17.00 13.98 -13.00
CA VAL A 74 15.78 13.52 -12.33
C VAL A 74 14.64 14.51 -12.53
N VAL A 75 14.91 15.80 -12.36
CA VAL A 75 13.90 16.85 -12.52
C VAL A 75 13.43 16.95 -13.97
N ASP A 76 14.33 16.87 -14.95
CA ASP A 76 13.98 16.85 -16.38
C ASP A 76 13.04 15.67 -16.70
N PHE A 77 13.26 14.50 -16.09
CA PHE A 77 12.38 13.35 -16.24
C PHE A 77 10.98 13.59 -15.62
N TRP A 78 10.90 14.19 -14.43
CA TRP A 78 9.62 14.55 -13.83
C TRP A 78 8.83 15.58 -14.64
N GLU A 79 9.52 16.56 -15.25
CA GLU A 79 8.89 17.51 -16.18
C GLU A 79 8.35 16.80 -17.43
N LYS A 80 9.11 15.84 -17.99
CA LYS A 80 8.66 14.99 -19.10
C LYS A 80 7.43 14.17 -18.72
N LEU A 81 7.37 13.66 -17.49
CA LEU A 81 6.19 12.96 -16.96
C LEU A 81 4.97 13.87 -16.84
N GLY A 82 5.19 15.18 -16.72
CA GLY A 82 4.15 16.20 -16.75
C GLY A 82 3.93 16.91 -15.42
N ILE A 83 4.89 16.79 -14.49
CA ILE A 83 4.93 17.66 -13.31
C ILE A 83 5.23 19.08 -13.75
N LYS A 84 4.46 20.04 -13.24
CA LYS A 84 4.59 21.46 -13.58
C LYS A 84 5.15 22.26 -12.41
N ASP A 85 5.52 23.50 -12.71
CA ASP A 85 5.97 24.50 -11.74
C ASP A 85 7.15 24.07 -10.85
N ILE A 86 8.05 23.22 -11.37
CA ILE A 86 9.22 22.78 -10.61
C ILE A 86 10.17 23.96 -10.36
N GLN A 87 10.35 24.29 -9.09
CA GLN A 87 11.19 25.39 -8.64
C GLN A 87 12.62 24.88 -8.41
N ARG A 88 13.50 25.04 -9.40
CA ARG A 88 14.94 24.74 -9.27
C ARG A 88 15.64 25.88 -8.53
N ARG A 89 16.30 25.59 -7.40
CA ARG A 89 17.00 26.59 -6.58
C ARG A 89 18.48 26.76 -6.92
N GLY A 90 19.02 25.91 -7.80
CA GLY A 90 20.43 25.89 -8.14
C GLY A 90 21.29 25.43 -6.95
N LEU A 91 22.55 25.89 -6.92
CA LEU A 91 23.51 25.53 -5.87
C LEU A 91 23.27 26.37 -4.61
N VAL A 92 23.00 25.71 -3.49
CA VAL A 92 22.73 26.29 -2.18
C VAL A 92 23.88 25.95 -1.23
N ASP A 93 24.46 26.98 -0.62
CA ASP A 93 25.47 26.83 0.44
C ASP A 93 24.80 26.48 1.77
N MET A 94 25.38 25.52 2.48
CA MET A 94 25.03 25.12 3.84
C MET A 94 26.21 25.45 4.77
N PRO A 95 26.37 26.72 5.19
CA PRO A 95 27.58 27.20 5.88
C PRO A 95 27.66 26.79 7.36
N GLU A 96 26.54 26.38 7.98
CA GLU A 96 26.54 25.92 9.36
C GLU A 96 25.44 24.89 9.60
N VAL A 97 25.82 23.62 9.61
CA VAL A 97 24.93 22.50 9.93
C VAL A 97 25.57 21.69 11.06
N ILE A 98 24.75 21.21 12.01
CA ILE A 98 25.21 20.26 13.02
C ILE A 98 24.76 18.87 12.58
N TYR A 99 25.69 18.04 12.11
CA TYR A 99 25.43 16.66 11.72
C TYR A 99 26.14 15.69 12.68
N ARG A 100 25.37 14.83 13.35
CA ARG A 100 25.87 13.88 14.38
C ARG A 100 26.74 14.57 15.45
N GLY A 101 26.28 15.75 15.90
CA GLY A 101 26.96 16.56 16.92
C GLY A 101 28.21 17.31 16.43
N LYS A 102 28.58 17.22 15.14
CA LYS A 102 29.73 17.92 14.58
C LYS A 102 29.26 19.03 13.64
N LYS A 103 29.85 20.22 13.77
CA LYS A 103 29.66 21.28 12.78
C LYS A 103 30.23 20.83 11.44
N THR A 104 29.47 21.01 10.39
CA THR A 104 29.84 20.68 9.01
C THR A 104 29.38 21.80 8.09
N THR A 105 30.04 21.89 6.94
CA THR A 105 29.66 22.76 5.83
C THR A 105 29.42 21.90 4.61
N GLY A 106 28.50 22.32 3.74
CA GLY A 106 28.24 21.59 2.50
C GLY A 106 27.61 22.47 1.44
N LYS A 107 27.37 21.84 0.29
CA LYS A 107 26.61 22.44 -0.81
C LYS A 107 25.59 21.43 -1.29
N LEU A 108 24.39 21.91 -1.59
CA LEU A 108 23.30 21.11 -2.15
C LEU A 108 22.84 21.73 -3.46
N LYS A 109 22.40 20.94 -4.42
CA LYS A 109 21.43 21.42 -5.41
C LYS A 109 20.05 20.96 -4.97
N THR A 110 19.03 21.82 -5.08
CA THR A 110 17.66 21.44 -4.73
C THR A 110 16.64 21.90 -5.77
N ALA A 111 15.58 21.13 -5.90
CA ALA A 111 14.37 21.48 -6.64
C ALA A 111 13.15 21.08 -5.83
N THR A 112 12.04 21.79 -5.99
CA THR A 112 10.79 21.48 -5.28
C THR A 112 9.58 21.64 -6.19
N ALA A 113 8.60 20.75 -6.05
CA ALA A 113 7.32 20.84 -6.73
C ALA A 113 6.22 20.21 -5.90
N MET A 114 4.97 20.55 -6.21
CA MET A 114 3.80 19.90 -5.64
C MET A 114 3.43 18.70 -6.52
N ILE A 115 3.36 17.51 -5.92
CA ILE A 115 2.84 16.30 -6.59
C ILE A 115 1.75 15.74 -5.70
N GLY A 116 0.55 15.56 -6.25
CA GLY A 116 -0.51 14.85 -5.54
C GLY A 116 -0.91 15.40 -4.17
N GLY A 117 -0.73 16.70 -3.92
CA GLY A 117 -1.05 17.33 -2.64
C GLY A 117 0.09 17.36 -1.61
N VAL A 118 1.27 16.82 -1.93
CA VAL A 118 2.47 16.89 -1.09
C VAL A 118 3.62 17.61 -1.80
N ASN A 119 4.44 18.35 -1.05
CA ASN A 119 5.66 18.94 -1.60
C ASN A 119 6.74 17.87 -1.74
N ILE A 120 7.27 17.69 -2.93
CA ILE A 120 8.43 16.85 -3.19
C ILE A 120 9.66 17.76 -3.24
N ASP A 121 10.64 17.49 -2.38
CA ASP A 121 11.92 18.19 -2.35
C ASP A 121 13.01 17.24 -2.87
N TRP A 122 13.45 17.46 -4.12
CA TRP A 122 14.61 16.76 -4.68
C TRP A 122 15.91 17.42 -4.22
N ILE A 123 16.84 16.62 -3.73
CA ILE A 123 18.05 17.06 -3.04
C ILE A 123 19.25 16.28 -3.60
N GLN A 124 20.21 17.01 -4.17
CA GLN A 124 21.50 16.45 -4.56
C GLN A 124 22.61 16.99 -3.63
N PRO A 125 23.23 16.16 -2.79
CA PRO A 125 24.41 16.56 -2.05
C PRO A 125 25.61 16.72 -2.98
N VAL A 126 26.18 17.93 -3.05
CA VAL A 126 27.31 18.26 -3.94
C VAL A 126 28.64 18.17 -3.20
N SER A 127 28.68 18.61 -1.94
CA SER A 127 29.87 18.52 -1.09
C SER A 127 29.51 18.57 0.39
N GLY A 128 30.45 18.15 1.23
CA GLY A 128 30.28 18.10 2.69
C GLY A 128 29.58 16.83 3.16
N LYS A 129 29.82 16.48 4.42
CA LYS A 129 29.09 15.37 5.08
C LYS A 129 27.74 15.89 5.55
N SER A 130 26.69 15.15 5.22
CA SER A 130 25.29 15.41 5.57
C SER A 130 24.49 14.09 5.62
N PRO A 131 23.28 14.08 6.22
CA PRO A 131 22.35 12.96 6.14
C PRO A 131 22.10 12.53 4.70
N TYR A 132 21.95 13.49 3.78
CA TYR A 132 21.72 13.21 2.36
C TYR A 132 22.92 12.50 1.72
N SER A 133 24.15 12.99 1.94
CA SER A 133 25.35 12.35 1.38
C SER A 133 25.56 10.93 1.93
N ASN A 134 25.22 10.72 3.21
CA ASN A 134 25.30 9.41 3.85
C ASN A 134 24.24 8.45 3.28
N PHE A 135 23.00 8.92 3.12
CA PHE A 135 21.94 8.14 2.51
C PHE A 135 22.27 7.75 1.07
N LEU A 136 22.69 8.73 0.25
CA LEU A 136 23.03 8.48 -1.14
C LEU A 136 24.16 7.44 -1.28
N GLN A 137 25.14 7.46 -0.36
CA GLN A 137 26.21 6.45 -0.32
C GLN A 137 25.70 5.05 0.04
N GLN A 138 24.72 4.96 0.94
CA GLN A 138 24.22 3.68 1.45
C GLN A 138 23.16 3.05 0.56
N HIS A 139 22.32 3.87 -0.06
CA HIS A 139 21.08 3.46 -0.72
C HIS A 139 21.00 3.89 -2.19
N GLY A 140 21.89 4.76 -2.68
CA GLY A 140 21.71 5.38 -3.99
C GLY A 140 20.55 6.37 -4.01
N ASP A 141 20.01 6.65 -5.20
CA ASP A 141 18.87 7.56 -5.36
C ASP A 141 17.63 6.98 -4.64
N GLY A 142 16.89 7.81 -3.89
CA GLY A 142 15.70 7.34 -3.19
C GLY A 142 15.09 8.37 -2.24
N ILE A 143 13.91 8.04 -1.71
CA ILE A 143 13.23 8.88 -0.72
C ILE A 143 13.87 8.67 0.66
N HIS A 144 14.47 9.74 1.17
CA HIS A 144 15.17 9.76 2.45
C HIS A 144 14.22 9.95 3.62
N HIS A 145 13.29 10.90 3.49
CA HIS A 145 12.50 11.35 4.63
C HIS A 145 11.07 11.77 4.28
N LEU A 146 10.23 11.66 5.30
CA LEU A 146 8.89 12.26 5.35
C LEU A 146 8.91 13.36 6.41
N ALA A 147 8.49 14.57 6.04
CA ALA A 147 8.48 15.72 6.93
C ALA A 147 7.09 16.00 7.49
N PHE A 148 7.03 16.24 8.79
CA PHE A 148 5.82 16.57 9.55
C PHE A 148 5.95 17.96 10.16
N ARG A 149 4.91 18.78 9.99
CA ARG A 149 4.88 20.13 10.53
C ARG A 149 4.43 20.12 11.99
N VAL A 150 5.11 20.89 12.80
CA VAL A 150 4.64 21.24 14.15
C VAL A 150 4.26 22.72 14.19
N ALA A 151 3.26 23.05 15.00
CA ALA A 151 2.62 24.36 15.03
C ALA A 151 3.43 25.41 15.80
N SER A 152 4.29 25.00 16.75
CA SER A 152 5.06 25.91 17.58
C SER A 152 6.45 25.37 17.93
N ALA A 153 7.33 26.26 18.40
CA ALA A 153 8.64 25.88 18.90
C ALA A 153 8.55 24.98 20.14
N GLU A 154 7.57 25.22 21.02
CA GLU A 154 7.30 24.41 22.20
C GLU A 154 6.86 23.00 21.81
N GLN A 155 5.95 22.87 20.84
CA GLN A 155 5.54 21.57 20.32
C GLN A 155 6.72 20.84 19.65
N PHE A 156 7.60 21.57 18.94
CA PHE A 156 8.84 21.00 18.39
C PHE A 156 9.73 20.39 19.49
N ASP A 157 9.96 21.13 20.58
CA ASP A 157 10.79 20.66 21.69
C ASP A 157 10.14 19.53 22.49
N GLU A 158 8.81 19.50 22.59
CA GLU A 158 8.05 18.38 23.14
C GLU A 158 8.23 17.11 22.31
N GLN A 159 8.05 17.18 20.98
CA GLN A 159 8.20 16.01 20.11
C GLN A 159 9.64 15.50 20.10
N LEU A 160 10.64 16.37 20.16
CA LEU A 160 12.04 15.97 20.33
C LEU A 160 12.26 15.15 21.60
N ARG A 161 11.65 15.57 22.71
CA ARG A 161 11.74 14.86 23.98
C ARG A 161 11.01 13.52 23.91
N TYR A 162 9.81 13.52 23.33
CA TYR A 162 8.98 12.32 23.14
C TYR A 162 9.73 11.18 22.44
N PHE A 163 10.37 11.50 21.31
CA PHE A 163 11.16 10.52 20.55
C PHE A 163 12.44 10.12 21.26
N LYS A 164 13.15 11.09 21.87
CA LYS A 164 14.38 10.80 22.64
C LYS A 164 14.12 9.83 23.79
N GLU A 165 13.06 10.05 24.56
CA GLU A 165 12.65 9.17 25.68
C GLU A 165 12.28 7.76 25.20
N ARG A 166 11.88 7.61 23.93
CA ARG A 166 11.58 6.32 23.29
C ARG A 166 12.75 5.73 22.51
N GLY A 167 13.95 6.32 22.65
CA GLY A 167 15.19 5.81 22.05
C GLY A 167 15.40 6.19 20.59
N VAL A 168 14.73 7.24 20.10
CA VAL A 168 14.91 7.81 18.75
C VAL A 168 15.53 9.21 18.88
N PRO A 169 16.88 9.33 18.78
CA PRO A 169 17.54 10.62 18.88
C PRO A 169 17.45 11.44 17.57
N ALA A 170 17.72 12.74 17.68
CA ALA A 170 17.91 13.65 16.56
C ALA A 170 19.33 13.53 15.96
N VAL A 171 19.43 13.58 14.62
CA VAL A 171 20.68 13.42 13.85
C VAL A 171 21.27 14.74 13.39
N GLU A 172 20.40 15.66 12.98
CA GLU A 172 20.77 16.96 12.49
C GLU A 172 19.78 17.98 12.98
N LEU A 173 20.28 19.11 13.47
CA LEU A 173 19.45 20.25 13.82
C LEU A 173 19.90 21.44 12.98
N TRP A 174 18.96 21.98 12.21
CA TRP A 174 19.12 23.26 11.55
C TRP A 174 18.24 24.33 12.20
N LYS A 175 18.73 25.56 12.19
CA LYS A 175 18.00 26.75 12.62
C LYS A 175 18.12 27.80 11.53
N GLY A 176 17.00 28.44 11.19
CA GLY A 176 16.97 29.53 10.23
C GLY A 176 17.81 30.72 10.67
N LYS A 177 18.17 31.59 9.72
CA LYS A 177 19.05 32.76 9.94
C LYS A 177 18.62 33.67 11.09
N ASN A 178 17.32 33.71 11.42
CA ASN A 178 16.75 34.48 12.53
C ASN A 178 16.30 33.61 13.73
N GLY A 179 16.68 32.33 13.76
CA GLY A 179 16.30 31.37 14.81
C GLY A 179 14.84 30.92 14.82
N LYS A 180 14.01 31.43 13.89
CA LYS A 180 12.56 31.18 13.86
C LYS A 180 12.20 29.81 13.29
N GLY A 181 12.68 29.47 12.09
CA GLY A 181 12.48 28.15 11.50
C GLY A 181 13.44 27.10 12.08
N ARG A 182 12.96 25.88 12.31
CA ARG A 182 13.74 24.73 12.80
C ARG A 182 13.36 23.50 11.99
N PHE A 183 14.33 22.68 11.65
CA PHE A 183 14.06 21.30 11.22
C PHE A 183 15.05 20.34 11.84
N VAL A 184 14.62 19.09 11.99
CA VAL A 184 15.40 18.01 12.59
C VAL A 184 15.09 16.67 11.95
N TYR A 185 16.12 15.89 11.66
CA TYR A 185 16.00 14.49 11.27
C TYR A 185 16.07 13.56 12.48
N LEU A 186 15.14 12.62 12.58
CA LEU A 186 15.08 11.60 13.62
C LEU A 186 15.67 10.27 13.12
N GLU A 187 16.40 9.54 13.97
CA GLU A 187 16.96 8.19 13.65
C GLU A 187 15.87 7.11 13.61
N THR A 188 14.83 7.28 12.80
CA THR A 188 13.77 6.27 12.62
C THR A 188 14.16 5.20 11.60
N ALA A 189 14.96 5.55 10.58
CA ALA A 189 15.19 4.69 9.42
C ALA A 189 15.71 3.29 9.75
N GLN A 190 16.68 3.17 10.68
CA GLN A 190 17.32 1.90 10.99
C GLN A 190 16.36 0.84 11.56
N ARG A 191 15.31 1.27 12.28
CA ARG A 191 14.33 0.38 12.94
C ARG A 191 12.93 0.47 12.34
N GLY A 192 12.67 1.53 11.58
CA GLY A 192 11.37 1.88 11.00
C GLY A 192 11.28 1.65 9.50
N GLY A 193 11.98 0.65 8.96
CA GLY A 193 11.82 0.29 7.55
C GLY A 193 12.46 1.28 6.57
N GLY A 194 13.60 1.86 6.93
CA GLY A 194 14.40 2.70 6.03
C GLY A 194 13.97 4.16 5.90
N ILE A 195 12.92 4.61 6.61
CA ILE A 195 12.43 5.99 6.52
C ILE A 195 12.83 6.85 7.72
N THR A 196 13.47 7.98 7.42
CA THR A 196 13.74 9.06 8.38
C THR A 196 12.52 9.97 8.51
N PHE A 197 12.12 10.29 9.73
CA PHE A 197 11.15 11.36 9.99
C PHE A 197 11.86 12.70 10.16
N GLU A 198 11.35 13.72 9.49
CA GLU A 198 11.71 15.12 9.72
C GLU A 198 10.61 15.81 10.51
N LEU A 199 10.97 16.52 11.57
CA LEU A 199 10.07 17.50 12.18
C LEU A 199 10.47 18.87 11.68
N MET A 200 9.50 19.67 11.25
CA MET A 200 9.71 21.03 10.79
C MET A 200 8.80 22.01 11.53
N TYR A 201 9.40 23.06 12.08
CA TYR A 201 8.71 24.24 12.56
C TYR A 201 9.11 25.40 11.66
N ASP A 202 8.15 25.96 10.94
CA ASP A 202 8.38 27.12 10.07
C ASP A 202 7.26 28.14 10.31
N PRO A 203 7.47 29.15 11.17
CA PRO A 203 6.43 30.12 11.50
C PRO A 203 6.13 31.09 10.35
N ASP A 204 7.00 31.16 9.35
CA ASP A 204 6.83 32.03 8.18
C ASP A 204 6.21 31.25 7.00
N ALA A 205 6.02 29.93 7.12
CA ALA A 205 5.37 29.13 6.09
C ALA A 205 3.86 29.44 6.02
N PRO A 206 3.30 29.63 4.81
CA PRO A 206 1.86 29.77 4.65
C PRO A 206 1.16 28.51 5.17
N HIS A 207 0.07 28.71 5.92
CA HIS A 207 -0.71 27.63 6.56
C HIS A 207 -1.42 26.70 5.58
N SER A 208 -1.46 27.04 4.29
CA SER A 208 -1.94 26.16 3.22
C SER A 208 -0.91 26.08 2.10
N ALA A 209 -0.58 24.85 1.70
CA ALA A 209 0.12 24.64 0.44
C ALA A 209 -0.87 24.96 -0.69
N LYS A 210 -0.48 25.82 -1.64
CA LYS A 210 -1.27 26.00 -2.86
C LYS A 210 -1.34 24.65 -3.57
N THR A 211 -2.54 24.17 -3.85
CA THR A 211 -2.75 22.99 -4.69
C THR A 211 -2.30 23.35 -6.11
N SER A 212 -1.29 22.65 -6.64
CA SER A 212 -0.99 22.75 -8.07
C SER A 212 -2.05 21.96 -8.83
N GLY A 213 -3.15 22.61 -9.21
CA GLY A 213 -4.09 22.07 -10.21
C GLY A 213 -3.51 22.02 -11.63
N ALA A 214 -2.18 22.06 -11.78
CA ALA A 214 -1.47 22.27 -13.04
C ALA A 214 -0.75 21.00 -13.56
N ASN A 215 -0.58 19.95 -12.75
CA ASN A 215 0.12 18.75 -13.21
C ASN A 215 -0.69 17.99 -14.27
N GLU A 216 0.01 17.37 -15.21
CA GLU A 216 -0.63 16.44 -16.14
C GLU A 216 -1.20 15.26 -15.35
N TYR A 217 -2.35 14.76 -15.81
CA TYR A 217 -2.91 13.52 -15.30
C TYR A 217 -1.87 12.38 -15.40
N PRO A 218 -1.73 11.50 -14.39
CA PRO A 218 -2.55 11.37 -13.17
C PRO A 218 -1.97 12.01 -11.88
N PHE A 219 -1.01 12.92 -11.96
CA PHE A 219 -0.21 13.40 -10.80
C PHE A 219 -0.90 14.44 -9.89
N ASN A 220 -2.24 14.43 -9.86
CA ASN A 220 -3.03 15.41 -9.13
C ASN A 220 -3.35 14.99 -7.69
N GLU A 221 -3.29 13.69 -7.37
CA GLU A 221 -3.55 13.17 -6.03
C GLU A 221 -2.68 11.95 -5.74
N ILE A 222 -1.91 11.98 -4.65
CA ILE A 222 -1.22 10.81 -4.12
C ILE A 222 -2.15 10.17 -3.09
N VAL A 223 -2.34 8.86 -3.20
CA VAL A 223 -3.28 8.10 -2.39
C VAL A 223 -2.60 7.04 -1.51
N GLN A 224 -1.29 6.89 -1.63
CA GLN A 224 -0.52 5.94 -0.83
C GLN A 224 0.96 6.27 -0.80
N TYR A 225 1.56 6.11 0.38
CA TYR A 225 3.00 5.96 0.58
C TYR A 225 3.30 4.49 0.82
N ALA A 226 4.05 3.84 -0.07
CA ALA A 226 4.37 2.43 0.07
C ALA A 226 5.81 2.20 0.48
N ILE A 227 6.00 1.48 1.58
CA ILE A 227 7.29 1.22 2.19
C ILE A 227 7.56 -0.28 2.15
N VAL A 228 8.69 -0.65 1.56
CA VAL A 228 9.14 -2.04 1.50
C VAL A 228 10.10 -2.31 2.64
N VAL A 229 9.80 -3.38 3.40
CA VAL A 229 10.54 -3.79 4.59
C VAL A 229 10.91 -5.27 4.51
N ARG A 230 11.96 -5.67 5.23
CA ARG A 230 12.38 -7.08 5.34
C ARG A 230 11.55 -7.83 6.38
N ASP A 231 11.07 -7.14 7.40
CA ASP A 231 10.35 -7.72 8.53
C ASP A 231 9.26 -6.77 9.05
N LEU A 232 8.04 -6.99 8.57
CA LEU A 232 6.87 -6.20 8.91
C LEU A 232 6.56 -6.26 10.41
N ALA A 233 6.76 -7.42 11.05
CA ALA A 233 6.48 -7.58 12.47
C ALA A 233 7.43 -6.74 13.35
N LYS A 234 8.72 -6.70 13.01
CA LYS A 234 9.70 -5.85 13.71
C LYS A 234 9.40 -4.36 13.52
N VAL A 235 9.09 -3.95 12.29
CA VAL A 235 8.77 -2.55 11.99
C VAL A 235 7.46 -2.13 12.67
N ASN A 236 6.44 -2.99 12.66
CA ASN A 236 5.21 -2.79 13.41
C ASN A 236 5.48 -2.56 14.90
N GLY A 237 6.22 -3.47 15.54
CA GLY A 237 6.55 -3.35 16.96
C GLY A 237 7.36 -2.08 17.30
N PHE A 238 8.24 -1.64 16.40
CA PHE A 238 8.97 -0.39 16.57
C PHE A 238 8.03 0.82 16.58
N TYR A 239 7.13 0.91 15.61
CA TYR A 239 6.24 2.06 15.53
C TYR A 239 5.07 2.02 16.51
N GLU A 240 4.61 0.84 16.93
CA GLU A 240 3.68 0.70 18.05
C GLU A 240 4.30 1.24 19.35
N HIS A 241 5.57 0.93 19.63
CA HIS A 241 6.31 1.51 20.76
C HIS A 241 6.45 3.04 20.66
N LEU A 242 6.50 3.58 19.44
CA LEU A 242 6.46 5.02 19.17
C LEU A 242 5.05 5.60 19.18
N GLY A 243 4.00 4.80 19.42
CA GLY A 243 2.63 5.26 19.55
C GLY A 243 1.88 5.45 18.23
N PHE A 244 2.41 5.03 17.08
CA PHE A 244 1.72 5.16 15.78
C PHE A 244 0.59 4.14 15.56
N GLY A 245 0.40 3.24 16.53
CA GLY A 245 -0.57 2.16 16.44
C GLY A 245 -0.11 1.04 15.52
N GLY A 246 -0.87 -0.04 15.54
CA GLY A 246 -0.58 -1.24 14.79
C GLY A 246 -0.85 -1.06 13.30
N MET A 247 -0.02 -1.69 12.49
CA MET A 247 -0.20 -1.84 11.05
C MET A 247 -1.02 -3.09 10.71
N GLY A 248 -1.08 -4.04 11.66
CA GLY A 248 -1.51 -5.41 11.37
C GLY A 248 -0.50 -6.14 10.49
N GLY A 249 -0.97 -7.08 9.69
CA GLY A 249 -0.14 -7.81 8.74
C GLY A 249 -0.91 -9.01 8.20
N GLU A 250 -1.18 -9.01 6.90
CA GLU A 250 -1.92 -10.09 6.26
C GLU A 250 -1.19 -10.57 5.01
N ARG A 251 -1.09 -11.89 4.86
CA ARG A 251 -0.58 -12.50 3.64
C ARG A 251 -1.50 -12.17 2.49
N PHE A 252 -0.92 -11.59 1.44
CA PHE A 252 -1.57 -11.30 0.19
C PHE A 252 -1.02 -12.13 -0.97
N VAL A 253 -1.97 -12.69 -1.73
CA VAL A 253 -1.73 -13.52 -2.91
C VAL A 253 -2.62 -12.99 -4.03
N GLY A 254 -2.07 -12.10 -4.86
CA GLY A 254 -2.82 -11.45 -5.94
C GLY A 254 -3.17 -12.37 -7.11
N LEU A 255 -4.19 -11.99 -7.87
CA LEU A 255 -4.53 -12.60 -9.16
C LEU A 255 -3.68 -11.98 -10.29
N ASP A 256 -3.66 -12.65 -11.44
CA ASP A 256 -3.14 -12.12 -12.72
C ASP A 256 -1.76 -11.44 -12.61
N ARG A 257 -0.91 -12.01 -11.76
CA ARG A 257 0.41 -11.50 -11.43
C ARG A 257 1.34 -11.58 -12.64
N VAL A 258 1.95 -10.46 -12.98
CA VAL A 258 2.95 -10.32 -14.04
C VAL A 258 4.11 -9.54 -13.47
N TYR A 259 5.33 -9.99 -13.73
CA TYR A 259 6.57 -9.33 -13.35
C TYR A 259 7.50 -9.31 -14.56
N ARG A 260 7.99 -8.11 -14.92
CA ARG A 260 8.82 -7.85 -16.11
C ARG A 260 8.31 -8.56 -17.37
N GLY A 261 7.01 -8.42 -17.62
CA GLY A 261 6.33 -8.99 -18.79
C GLY A 261 6.01 -10.49 -18.74
N ALA A 262 6.50 -11.23 -17.73
CA ALA A 262 6.27 -12.67 -17.60
C ALA A 262 5.28 -13.00 -16.46
N PRO A 263 4.54 -14.13 -16.54
CA PRO A 263 3.69 -14.58 -15.43
C PRO A 263 4.46 -14.73 -14.11
N GLY A 264 3.97 -14.07 -13.06
CA GLY A 264 4.59 -14.03 -11.73
C GLY A 264 3.93 -14.97 -10.72
N LYS A 265 4.71 -15.37 -9.71
CA LYS A 265 4.24 -16.14 -8.54
C LYS A 265 4.43 -15.37 -7.22
N TYR A 266 4.62 -14.06 -7.31
CA TYR A 266 5.00 -13.30 -6.15
C TYR A 266 3.87 -13.18 -5.14
N GLU A 267 4.29 -13.09 -3.88
CA GLU A 267 3.41 -12.96 -2.72
C GLU A 267 4.07 -11.99 -1.75
N MET A 268 3.25 -11.26 -1.01
CA MET A 268 3.71 -10.30 -0.02
C MET A 268 2.80 -10.29 1.20
N ASP A 269 3.32 -9.86 2.35
CA ASP A 269 2.48 -9.48 3.48
C ASP A 269 2.27 -7.97 3.46
N LEU A 270 1.06 -7.53 3.77
CA LEU A 270 0.66 -6.12 3.74
C LEU A 270 0.17 -5.66 5.12
N GLY A 271 0.77 -4.60 5.64
CA GLY A 271 0.33 -3.85 6.82
C GLY A 271 -0.11 -2.44 6.42
N TRP A 272 -1.02 -1.84 7.19
CA TRP A 272 -1.63 -0.56 6.83
C TRP A 272 -1.76 0.40 8.00
N TRP A 273 -1.40 1.65 7.77
CA TRP A 273 -1.91 2.78 8.54
C TRP A 273 -2.91 3.58 7.74
N ARG A 274 -4.09 3.78 8.31
CA ARG A 274 -5.24 4.46 7.67
C ARG A 274 -5.85 5.56 8.55
N TRP A 275 -5.06 6.07 9.49
CA TRP A 275 -5.47 7.10 10.43
C TRP A 275 -5.05 8.53 10.02
N GLY A 276 -4.21 8.66 9.00
CA GLY A 276 -3.85 9.95 8.38
C GLY A 276 -4.61 10.21 7.07
N ASP A 277 -4.29 11.34 6.43
CA ASP A 277 -4.93 11.78 5.18
C ASP A 277 -4.63 10.84 4.00
N VAL A 278 -3.38 10.35 3.95
CA VAL A 278 -2.89 9.41 2.94
C VAL A 278 -2.42 8.13 3.64
N PRO A 279 -2.95 6.96 3.26
CA PRO A 279 -2.52 5.68 3.82
C PRO A 279 -1.03 5.39 3.63
N PHE A 280 -0.45 4.72 4.63
CA PHE A 280 0.85 4.06 4.51
C PHE A 280 0.61 2.56 4.29
N GLU A 281 1.12 2.03 3.19
CA GLU A 281 1.19 0.59 2.93
C GLU A 281 2.60 0.09 3.29
N TRP A 282 2.66 -0.93 4.14
CA TRP A 282 3.89 -1.58 4.55
C TRP A 282 3.97 -2.97 3.93
N ILE A 283 4.99 -3.19 3.12
CA ILE A 283 5.07 -4.33 2.21
C ILE A 283 6.28 -5.19 2.59
N GLN A 284 6.05 -6.45 2.93
CA GLN A 284 7.11 -7.44 3.07
C GLN A 284 7.03 -8.45 1.94
N SER A 285 8.05 -8.50 1.09
CA SER A 285 8.15 -9.50 0.01
C SER A 285 8.36 -10.90 0.59
N GLN A 286 7.53 -11.86 0.18
CA GLN A 286 7.57 -13.24 0.69
C GLN A 286 8.00 -14.25 -0.38
N VAL A 287 7.47 -14.11 -1.60
CA VAL A 287 7.80 -14.97 -2.74
C VAL A 287 8.13 -14.07 -3.92
N GLY A 288 9.27 -14.33 -4.58
CA GLY A 288 9.73 -13.61 -5.76
C GLY A 288 9.78 -14.46 -7.04
N PRO A 289 10.30 -13.92 -8.15
CA PRO A 289 10.81 -12.55 -8.28
C PRO A 289 9.68 -11.49 -8.31
N ASN A 290 9.97 -10.29 -7.81
CA ASN A 290 9.10 -9.11 -7.83
C ASN A 290 9.91 -7.82 -7.64
N VAL A 291 9.30 -6.67 -7.96
CA VAL A 291 9.97 -5.35 -7.81
C VAL A 291 10.38 -5.05 -6.36
N TYR A 292 9.64 -5.54 -5.36
CA TYR A 292 10.00 -5.34 -3.95
C TYR A 292 11.30 -6.05 -3.58
N SER A 293 11.52 -7.27 -4.10
CA SER A 293 12.76 -8.01 -3.90
C SER A 293 13.93 -7.37 -4.65
N ASP A 294 13.69 -6.79 -5.84
CA ASP A 294 14.69 -6.03 -6.59
C ASP A 294 15.11 -4.77 -5.81
N PHE A 295 14.12 -4.02 -5.31
CA PHE A 295 14.35 -2.83 -4.51
C PHE A 295 15.13 -3.12 -3.23
N LEU A 296 14.74 -4.17 -2.48
CA LEU A 296 15.46 -4.58 -1.26
C LEU A 296 16.92 -4.98 -1.54
N LYS A 297 17.20 -5.50 -2.75
CA LYS A 297 18.55 -5.88 -3.18
C LYS A 297 19.37 -4.66 -3.58
N ALA A 298 18.77 -3.71 -4.29
CA ALA A 298 19.46 -2.53 -4.80
C ALA A 298 19.63 -1.42 -3.75
N HIS A 299 18.61 -1.20 -2.92
CA HIS A 299 18.50 -0.03 -2.04
C HIS A 299 18.34 -0.40 -0.57
N GLY A 300 17.86 -1.61 -0.24
CA GLY A 300 17.49 -1.96 1.12
C GLY A 300 16.04 -1.57 1.44
N GLU A 301 15.71 -1.43 2.73
CA GLU A 301 14.36 -1.01 3.15
C GLU A 301 14.13 0.48 2.85
N GLY A 302 12.89 0.87 2.56
CA GLY A 302 12.54 2.26 2.30
C GLY A 302 11.25 2.43 1.53
N LEU A 303 10.89 3.70 1.26
CA LEU A 303 9.71 4.05 0.48
C LEU A 303 9.99 3.73 -0.99
N HIS A 304 9.20 2.82 -1.52
CA HIS A 304 9.37 2.19 -2.83
C HIS A 304 8.55 2.88 -3.92
N HIS A 305 7.32 3.27 -3.62
CA HIS A 305 6.47 3.97 -4.56
C HIS A 305 5.50 4.96 -3.91
N LEU A 306 5.11 5.94 -4.72
CA LEU A 306 3.94 6.77 -4.49
C LEU A 306 2.83 6.27 -5.41
N ALA A 307 1.63 6.12 -4.88
CA ALA A 307 0.51 5.65 -5.67
C ALA A 307 -0.45 6.78 -6.02
N VAL A 308 -1.03 6.70 -7.21
CA VAL A 308 -2.09 7.60 -7.69
C VAL A 308 -3.25 6.77 -8.24
N ASN A 309 -4.42 7.38 -8.27
CA ASN A 309 -5.57 6.76 -8.91
C ASN A 309 -5.67 7.12 -10.39
N VAL A 310 -6.08 6.14 -11.18
CA VAL A 310 -6.35 6.32 -12.61
C VAL A 310 -7.79 5.93 -12.92
N ARG A 311 -8.40 6.65 -13.86
CA ARG A 311 -9.77 6.40 -14.33
C ARG A 311 -9.84 5.20 -15.28
N ASP A 312 -8.75 4.98 -16.02
CA ASP A 312 -8.60 3.94 -17.02
C ASP A 312 -7.13 3.47 -16.98
N LEU A 313 -6.92 2.19 -16.67
CA LEU A 313 -5.59 1.63 -16.49
C LEU A 313 -4.86 1.43 -17.82
N ASP A 314 -5.57 0.98 -18.86
CA ASP A 314 -4.98 0.79 -20.19
C ASP A 314 -4.52 2.13 -20.77
N GLN A 315 -5.32 3.18 -20.60
CA GLN A 315 -4.94 4.54 -20.97
C GLN A 315 -3.71 5.02 -20.20
N ALA A 316 -3.65 4.77 -18.89
CA ALA A 316 -2.50 5.14 -18.07
C ALA A 316 -1.22 4.39 -18.52
N ILE A 317 -1.31 3.08 -18.75
CA ILE A 317 -0.21 2.27 -19.27
C ILE A 317 0.28 2.82 -20.61
N ALA A 318 -0.63 3.14 -21.53
CA ALA A 318 -0.28 3.70 -22.83
C ALA A 318 0.43 5.05 -22.70
N LEU A 319 -0.05 5.92 -21.80
CA LEU A 319 0.56 7.22 -21.52
C LEU A 319 1.98 7.08 -20.97
N PHE A 320 2.18 6.21 -19.98
CA PHE A 320 3.50 5.98 -19.39
C PHE A 320 4.46 5.34 -20.36
N ARG A 321 4.01 4.33 -21.11
CA ARG A 321 4.81 3.71 -22.18
C ARG A 321 5.24 4.73 -23.23
N ALA A 322 4.35 5.63 -23.66
CA ALA A 322 4.69 6.68 -24.63
C ALA A 322 5.74 7.67 -24.08
N LYS A 323 5.84 7.81 -22.75
CA LYS A 323 6.87 8.60 -22.06
C LYS A 323 8.12 7.80 -21.69
N GLY A 324 8.18 6.52 -22.06
CA GLY A 324 9.32 5.63 -21.84
C GLY A 324 9.33 4.94 -20.48
N VAL A 325 8.18 4.85 -19.80
CA VAL A 325 8.06 4.20 -18.48
C VAL A 325 7.18 2.94 -18.63
N PRO A 326 7.77 1.75 -18.79
CA PRO A 326 7.02 0.51 -18.93
C PRO A 326 6.46 0.02 -17.59
N VAL A 327 5.50 -0.90 -17.67
CA VAL A 327 5.02 -1.63 -16.49
C VAL A 327 6.07 -2.66 -16.06
N ALA A 328 6.58 -2.52 -14.84
CA ALA A 328 7.53 -3.44 -14.22
C ALA A 328 6.80 -4.62 -13.53
N GLN A 329 5.65 -4.36 -12.91
CA GLN A 329 4.85 -5.38 -12.24
C GLN A 329 3.36 -5.05 -12.33
N SER A 330 2.50 -6.06 -12.42
CA SER A 330 1.05 -5.87 -12.36
C SER A 330 0.35 -7.03 -11.68
N GLY A 331 -0.71 -6.76 -10.95
CA GLY A 331 -1.55 -7.79 -10.36
C GLY A 331 -2.98 -7.32 -10.14
N ALA A 332 -3.81 -8.21 -9.60
CA ALA A 332 -5.21 -7.94 -9.41
C ALA A 332 -5.77 -8.54 -8.11
N TRP A 333 -6.94 -8.04 -7.68
CA TRP A 333 -7.61 -8.46 -6.44
C TRP A 333 -9.02 -8.93 -6.76
N ASP A 334 -9.45 -10.05 -6.18
CA ASP A 334 -10.85 -10.47 -6.27
C ASP A 334 -11.69 -9.67 -5.27
N ILE A 335 -12.49 -8.71 -5.72
CA ILE A 335 -13.32 -7.87 -4.82
C ILE A 335 -14.61 -8.56 -4.37
N ARG A 336 -14.84 -9.84 -4.73
CA ARG A 336 -15.97 -10.62 -4.19
C ARG A 336 -15.73 -11.09 -2.76
N ASN A 337 -14.49 -11.02 -2.28
CA ASN A 337 -14.18 -11.25 -0.88
C ASN A 337 -14.50 -9.95 -0.10
N PRO A 338 -15.41 -9.96 0.90
CA PRO A 338 -15.73 -8.78 1.69
C PRO A 338 -14.51 -8.12 2.35
N LEU A 339 -13.46 -8.91 2.62
CA LEU A 339 -12.19 -8.44 3.17
C LEU A 339 -11.36 -7.65 2.15
N SER A 340 -11.47 -7.91 0.84
CA SER A 340 -10.79 -7.14 -0.22
C SER A 340 -11.63 -5.96 -0.70
N ALA A 341 -12.97 -6.08 -0.71
CA ALA A 341 -13.88 -5.03 -1.16
C ALA A 341 -13.86 -3.77 -0.28
N ALA A 342 -13.82 -3.93 1.05
CA ALA A 342 -13.73 -2.80 2.00
C ALA A 342 -12.35 -2.11 2.00
N ARG A 343 -11.38 -2.67 1.27
CA ARG A 343 -9.97 -2.24 1.25
C ARG A 343 -9.54 -1.62 -0.08
N THR A 344 -10.38 -1.69 -1.11
CA THR A 344 -10.04 -1.31 -2.48
C THR A 344 -11.19 -0.48 -3.08
N MET A 345 -11.12 0.84 -2.92
CA MET A 345 -11.91 1.76 -3.74
C MET A 345 -10.98 2.66 -4.55
N SER A 346 -10.08 2.04 -5.32
CA SER A 346 -9.45 2.70 -6.47
C SER A 346 -8.72 1.71 -7.38
N ILE A 347 -8.68 2.04 -8.67
CA ILE A 347 -7.70 1.50 -9.62
C ILE A 347 -6.43 2.32 -9.41
N THR A 348 -5.35 1.68 -8.98
CA THR A 348 -4.15 2.36 -8.51
C THR A 348 -3.01 2.12 -9.50
N THR A 349 -2.38 3.19 -9.97
CA THR A 349 -1.08 3.16 -10.64
C THR A 349 -0.02 3.57 -9.63
N GLU A 350 0.99 2.73 -9.45
CA GLU A 350 2.08 2.92 -8.51
C GLU A 350 3.34 3.30 -9.29
N PHE A 351 4.03 4.36 -8.86
CA PHE A 351 5.27 4.81 -9.49
C PHE A 351 6.45 4.45 -8.61
N THR A 352 7.31 3.58 -9.12
CA THR A 352 8.68 3.42 -8.62
C THR A 352 9.58 4.12 -9.60
N ILE A 353 10.42 5.05 -9.14
CA ILE A 353 11.39 5.69 -10.05
C ILE A 353 12.76 5.28 -9.57
N LEU A 354 13.34 4.30 -10.26
CA LEU A 354 14.74 3.95 -10.12
C LEU A 354 15.52 4.68 -11.23
N PRO A 355 16.68 5.28 -10.94
CA PRO A 355 17.57 5.71 -12.01
C PRO A 355 18.02 4.50 -12.83
N GLU A 356 17.85 4.56 -14.15
CA GLU A 356 18.34 3.56 -15.12
C GLU A 356 19.71 2.99 -14.73
N GLY A 357 19.75 1.65 -14.61
CA GLY A 357 20.94 0.84 -14.39
C GLY A 357 20.72 -0.65 -14.72
N TYR A 358 19.64 -0.97 -15.43
CA TYR A 358 19.35 -2.33 -15.90
C TYR A 358 18.73 -2.24 -17.29
N ALA A 359 19.57 -1.97 -18.29
CA ALA A 359 19.26 -2.36 -19.66
C ALA A 359 19.52 -3.86 -19.73
N ASP A 360 18.45 -4.66 -19.85
CA ASP A 360 18.58 -6.02 -20.35
C ASP A 360 18.60 -5.88 -21.88
N ASP A 361 19.75 -6.14 -22.50
CA ASP A 361 20.00 -5.92 -23.94
C ASP A 361 19.19 -6.86 -24.86
N ASP A 362 18.25 -7.65 -24.33
CA ASP A 362 17.52 -8.68 -25.09
C ASP A 362 15.99 -8.43 -25.23
N ALA A 363 15.48 -7.27 -24.83
CA ALA A 363 14.02 -7.01 -24.82
C ALA A 363 13.37 -6.72 -26.20
N GLU A 364 14.12 -6.67 -27.31
CA GLU A 364 13.56 -6.30 -28.62
C GLU A 364 13.11 -7.45 -29.53
N SER A 365 13.22 -8.73 -29.14
CA SER A 365 13.00 -9.83 -30.11
C SER A 365 11.74 -10.70 -29.91
N HIS A 366 10.85 -10.43 -28.94
CA HIS A 366 9.75 -11.36 -28.62
C HIS A 366 8.35 -10.72 -28.60
N PHE A 367 8.11 -9.69 -29.40
CA PHE A 367 6.77 -9.13 -29.61
C PHE A 367 6.11 -9.65 -30.89
N ASP A 368 5.78 -10.94 -30.94
CA ASP A 368 4.85 -11.43 -31.97
C ASP A 368 3.81 -12.45 -31.49
N HIS A 369 3.84 -12.91 -30.23
CA HIS A 369 2.85 -13.86 -29.71
C HIS A 369 2.26 -13.44 -28.37
N VAL A 370 1.53 -12.32 -28.37
CA VAL A 370 0.47 -12.08 -27.37
C VAL A 370 -0.85 -12.53 -28.01
N PRO A 371 -1.56 -13.55 -27.48
CA PRO A 371 -2.87 -13.90 -28.00
C PRO A 371 -3.78 -12.68 -27.85
N ALA A 372 -4.45 -12.31 -28.94
CA ALA A 372 -5.36 -11.17 -29.01
C ALA A 372 -6.25 -11.08 -27.76
N ARG A 373 -5.94 -10.11 -26.88
CA ARG A 373 -6.84 -9.75 -25.78
C ARG A 373 -8.16 -9.30 -26.43
N ARG A 374 -9.26 -9.94 -26.03
CA ARG A 374 -10.60 -9.51 -26.41
C ARG A 374 -10.71 -8.01 -26.10
N LYS A 375 -11.05 -7.22 -27.12
CA LYS A 375 -11.42 -5.81 -26.97
C LYS A 375 -12.51 -5.70 -25.91
N PHE A 376 -12.17 -5.26 -24.71
CA PHE A 376 -13.14 -4.80 -23.72
C PHE A 376 -13.33 -3.30 -23.95
N SER A 377 -13.99 -2.94 -25.04
CA SER A 377 -14.61 -1.64 -25.19
C SER A 377 -16.10 -1.83 -24.96
N GLU A 378 -16.59 -1.51 -23.76
CA GLU A 378 -17.92 -0.95 -23.53
C GLU A 378 -18.10 -0.58 -22.05
N PHE A 379 -18.35 0.72 -21.82
CA PHE A 379 -18.79 1.35 -20.57
C PHE A 379 -17.81 1.47 -19.39
N HIS A 380 -16.96 2.51 -19.42
CA HIS A 380 -16.32 3.10 -18.23
C HIS A 380 -17.06 4.39 -17.83
N GLN A 381 -18.07 4.28 -16.96
CA GLN A 381 -18.52 5.31 -15.99
C GLN A 381 -19.85 4.86 -15.34
N GLN A 382 -19.80 4.38 -14.10
CA GLN A 382 -20.88 4.56 -13.11
C GLN A 382 -20.26 4.63 -11.72
N VAL A 383 -20.02 5.85 -11.22
CA VAL A 383 -19.92 6.12 -9.78
C VAL A 383 -21.08 7.05 -9.44
N LEU A 384 -22.17 6.52 -8.88
CA LEU A 384 -23.01 7.20 -7.88
C LEU A 384 -24.17 6.29 -7.39
N ALA A 385 -24.38 6.34 -6.06
CA ALA A 385 -25.61 6.03 -5.31
C ALA A 385 -25.99 4.56 -5.01
N LEU A 386 -25.61 4.10 -3.80
CA LEU A 386 -26.61 3.67 -2.79
C LEU A 386 -26.01 3.61 -1.36
N VAL A 387 -25.78 4.75 -0.69
CA VAL A 387 -25.92 4.88 0.78
C VAL A 387 -26.44 6.29 1.09
N VAL A 388 -27.69 6.55 0.72
CA VAL A 388 -28.55 7.48 1.46
C VAL A 388 -29.64 6.57 2.02
N MET A 389 -29.56 6.31 3.33
CA MET A 389 -30.64 5.88 4.24
C MET A 389 -29.96 5.29 5.49
N GLY A 390 -29.70 6.15 6.46
CA GLY A 390 -29.07 5.74 7.73
C GLY A 390 -29.03 6.84 8.79
N GLN A 391 -29.81 7.90 8.66
CA GLN A 391 -30.09 8.84 9.72
C GLN A 391 -31.49 9.39 9.48
N LEU A 392 -32.37 9.06 10.43
CA LEU A 392 -33.79 9.45 10.62
C LEU A 392 -34.72 8.23 10.68
N CYS A 393 -34.70 7.55 11.83
CA CYS A 393 -35.88 6.91 12.42
C CYS A 393 -35.56 6.57 13.89
N SER A 394 -35.61 7.58 14.74
CA SER A 394 -36.03 7.43 16.13
C SER A 394 -37.20 8.40 16.31
N THR A 395 -38.21 7.95 17.05
CA THR A 395 -39.51 8.58 17.31
C THR A 395 -40.55 8.48 16.18
N ALA A 396 -41.38 7.43 16.23
CA ALA A 396 -42.77 7.49 15.78
C ALA A 396 -43.68 7.23 17.00
N PRO A 397 -44.78 7.98 17.19
CA PRO A 397 -45.94 7.52 17.94
C PRO A 397 -47.05 7.02 16.98
N PRO A 398 -47.96 6.14 17.45
CA PRO A 398 -48.80 5.32 16.58
C PRO A 398 -50.17 5.95 16.27
N GLY A 399 -50.72 5.67 15.08
CA GLY A 399 -52.16 5.85 14.85
C GLY A 399 -52.65 5.92 13.39
N ILE A 400 -53.47 4.92 13.03
CA ILE A 400 -54.65 4.95 12.14
C ILE A 400 -54.48 4.49 10.65
N PRO A 401 -55.41 3.67 10.08
CA PRO A 401 -55.12 2.72 9.01
C PRO A 401 -55.78 2.98 7.63
N MET A 402 -55.32 2.17 6.66
CA MET A 402 -55.82 1.80 5.31
C MET A 402 -57.13 2.40 4.75
N ALA A 403 -57.05 2.89 3.50
CA ALA A 403 -58.12 2.73 2.52
C ALA A 403 -57.62 2.81 1.05
N SER A 404 -58.00 1.79 0.28
CA SER A 404 -58.27 1.67 -1.16
C SER A 404 -57.92 2.82 -2.12
N LEU A 405 -57.36 2.45 -3.29
CA LEU A 405 -58.01 2.73 -4.58
C LEU A 405 -57.47 1.80 -5.67
N SER A 406 -58.41 1.03 -6.22
CA SER A 406 -58.32 0.14 -7.36
C SER A 406 -58.43 0.90 -8.68
N GLY A 407 -57.76 0.40 -9.73
CA GLY A 407 -58.19 0.58 -11.11
C GLY A 407 -57.07 0.97 -12.06
N VAL A 408 -56.59 0.00 -12.85
CA VAL A 408 -56.69 -0.06 -14.32
C VAL A 408 -55.93 -1.31 -14.77
N THR A 409 -56.64 -2.20 -15.46
CA THR A 409 -56.22 -3.50 -15.98
C THR A 409 -55.74 -3.43 -17.44
N GLU A 410 -54.76 -4.28 -17.74
CA GLU A 410 -54.50 -5.04 -18.97
C GLU A 410 -54.19 -4.34 -20.31
N SER A 411 -52.96 -4.56 -20.77
CA SER A 411 -52.78 -5.33 -22.02
C SER A 411 -51.49 -6.18 -21.98
N GLN A 412 -51.67 -7.50 -22.04
CA GLN A 412 -50.73 -8.50 -22.55
C GLN A 412 -51.44 -9.14 -23.76
N PRO A 413 -50.77 -9.69 -24.82
CA PRO A 413 -49.86 -10.84 -24.65
C PRO A 413 -48.73 -11.02 -25.70
N LYS A 414 -47.71 -11.81 -25.36
CA LYS A 414 -47.39 -13.10 -26.00
C LYS A 414 -46.00 -13.58 -25.57
N ALA A 415 -45.99 -14.69 -24.85
CA ALA A 415 -44.83 -15.55 -24.73
C ALA A 415 -44.65 -16.33 -26.05
N CYS A 416 -43.47 -16.23 -26.64
CA CYS A 416 -42.90 -17.25 -27.52
C CYS A 416 -41.56 -17.60 -26.89
N GLY A 417 -41.48 -18.78 -26.28
CA GLY A 417 -40.23 -19.31 -25.75
C GLY A 417 -39.45 -20.00 -26.84
N GLU A 418 -38.14 -19.75 -26.90
CA GLU A 418 -37.12 -20.81 -26.91
C GLU A 418 -35.72 -20.19 -26.82
N GLN A 419 -34.99 -20.66 -25.80
CA GLN A 419 -33.53 -20.74 -25.73
C GLN A 419 -32.71 -19.52 -26.17
N GLN A 420 -32.58 -18.54 -25.28
CA GLN A 420 -31.25 -18.04 -24.98
C GLN A 420 -30.93 -18.36 -23.53
N VAL A 421 -30.17 -19.44 -23.34
CA VAL A 421 -29.32 -19.55 -22.16
C VAL A 421 -28.33 -18.40 -22.29
N THR A 422 -28.68 -17.23 -21.78
CA THR A 422 -27.71 -16.19 -21.45
C THR A 422 -26.84 -16.84 -20.39
N ARG A 423 -25.72 -17.44 -20.81
CA ARG A 423 -24.58 -17.67 -19.93
C ARG A 423 -24.29 -16.30 -19.34
N LEU A 424 -24.77 -16.05 -18.13
CA LEU A 424 -24.25 -15.04 -17.25
C LEU A 424 -22.78 -15.39 -17.09
N LEU A 425 -21.93 -14.81 -17.94
CA LEU A 425 -20.50 -14.80 -17.71
C LEU A 425 -20.33 -14.21 -16.31
N PRO A 426 -19.64 -14.89 -15.38
CA PRO A 426 -19.45 -14.35 -14.06
C PRO A 426 -18.56 -13.12 -14.21
N TRP A 427 -19.16 -11.94 -14.16
CA TRP A 427 -18.46 -10.67 -14.13
C TRP A 427 -17.51 -10.69 -12.93
N ARG A 428 -16.23 -10.98 -13.16
CA ARG A 428 -15.22 -10.78 -12.13
C ARG A 428 -15.09 -9.27 -11.96
N ARG A 429 -15.62 -8.73 -10.87
CA ARG A 429 -15.20 -7.40 -10.45
C ARG A 429 -13.78 -7.57 -9.90
N VAL A 430 -12.81 -6.99 -10.58
CA VAL A 430 -11.39 -7.09 -10.25
C VAL A 430 -10.88 -5.66 -10.12
N ALA A 431 -10.11 -5.38 -9.08
CA ALA A 431 -9.28 -4.19 -9.03
C ALA A 431 -7.89 -4.56 -9.56
N GLU A 432 -7.30 -3.71 -10.38
CA GLU A 432 -5.99 -3.94 -10.98
C GLU A 432 -4.99 -2.89 -10.48
N VAL A 433 -3.73 -3.31 -10.37
CA VAL A 433 -2.61 -2.46 -9.96
C VAL A 433 -1.42 -2.70 -10.87
N ILE A 434 -0.70 -1.63 -11.18
CA ILE A 434 0.58 -1.68 -11.89
C ILE A 434 1.62 -0.88 -11.12
N ILE A 435 2.86 -1.34 -11.17
CA ILE A 435 4.06 -0.60 -10.81
C ILE A 435 4.81 -0.34 -12.11
N VAL A 436 5.12 0.93 -12.36
CA VAL A 436 5.97 1.35 -13.48
C VAL A 436 7.34 1.74 -12.95
N GLU A 437 8.40 1.49 -13.73
CA GLU A 437 9.81 1.82 -13.41
C GLU A 437 10.49 2.61 -14.53
#